data_AF-A0A975Q9G4-F1
#
_entry.id   AF-A0A975Q9G4-F1
#
_cell.length_a   1.000
_cell.length_b   1.000
_cell.length_c   1.000
_cell.angle_alpha   90.00
_cell.angle_beta   90.00
_cell.angle_gamma   90.00
#
_symmetry.space_group_name_H-M   'P 1'
#
loop_
_entity.id
_entity.type
_entity.pdbx_description
1 polymer ?
#
loop_
_entity_poly.entity_id
_entity_poly.type
_entity_poly.pdbx_seq_one_letter_code
_entity_poly.pdbx_strand_id
1 'polypeptide(L)'
;MKQILYILGVVTLLMLGGCGDIDEKNNREVSSASDKGVDSVSEEDAGEDENGVEETEQEEEKVKSVGTRSNPLPFGDTITVKENIYDDSFNSYPSSLELTLLEVIRGDDAWSIIEKENPYNESAEEGYEYALVKVKGFLKDSETDDDSLFFSSFNFNFVSDEGEVYELNSAVIPNELDKELFSGGTGEGYIYNQVKIDDDFKVSYDSSEGSPVFFLVK
;
A
#
# COMPACT_ATOMS: atom_id res chain seq x y z
N MET A 1 72.14 11.19 -21.59
CA MET A 1 71.47 10.07 -22.28
C MET A 1 69.98 10.26 -22.10
N LYS A 2 69.24 10.37 -23.21
CA LYS A 2 67.80 10.59 -23.26
C LYS A 2 67.08 9.33 -22.74
N GLN A 3 66.16 9.48 -21.79
CA GLN A 3 65.10 8.50 -21.57
C GLN A 3 63.76 9.17 -21.81
N ILE A 4 63.10 8.70 -22.86
CA ILE A 4 61.70 8.92 -23.19
C ILE A 4 60.95 7.81 -22.46
N LEU A 5 59.93 8.12 -21.65
CA LEU A 5 58.95 7.11 -21.27
C LEU A 5 57.57 7.72 -21.02
N TYR A 6 56.67 7.28 -21.90
CA TYR A 6 55.22 7.34 -22.05
C TYR A 6 54.36 7.82 -20.86
N ILE A 7 53.52 8.82 -21.16
CA ILE A 7 52.31 9.16 -20.41
C ILE A 7 51.26 8.08 -20.73
N LEU A 8 50.96 7.21 -19.76
CA LEU A 8 49.85 6.29 -19.81
C LEU A 8 48.60 7.02 -19.31
N GLY A 9 47.69 7.36 -20.22
CA GLY A 9 46.40 7.97 -19.88
C GLY A 9 45.51 6.96 -19.17
N VAL A 10 45.11 7.29 -17.93
CA VAL A 10 44.05 6.57 -17.21
C VAL A 10 42.74 7.28 -17.54
N VAL A 11 41.96 6.70 -18.45
CA VAL A 11 40.55 7.06 -18.63
C VAL A 11 39.76 6.22 -17.65
N THR A 12 39.36 6.83 -16.54
CA THR A 12 38.44 6.21 -15.58
C THR A 12 37.05 6.21 -16.18
N LEU A 13 36.63 5.05 -16.70
CA LEU A 13 35.26 4.82 -17.15
C LEU A 13 34.38 4.59 -15.92
N LEU A 14 33.65 5.61 -15.49
CA LEU A 14 32.59 5.49 -14.48
C LEU A 14 31.43 4.72 -15.09
N MET A 15 31.37 3.41 -14.82
CA MET A 15 30.17 2.62 -15.02
C MET A 15 29.15 3.02 -13.94
N LEU A 16 28.19 3.87 -14.29
CA LEU A 16 26.94 4.02 -13.54
C LEU A 16 26.06 2.81 -13.83
N GLY A 17 26.35 1.69 -13.18
CA GLY A 17 25.43 0.57 -13.04
C GLY A 17 24.72 0.69 -11.70
N GLY A 18 23.46 1.13 -11.71
CA GLY A 18 22.67 1.34 -10.50
C GLY A 18 21.20 1.59 -10.78
N CYS A 19 20.57 0.78 -11.64
CA CYS A 19 19.14 0.50 -11.52
C CYS A 19 19.02 -0.75 -10.63
N GLY A 20 19.11 -0.56 -9.32
CA GLY A 20 18.94 -1.64 -8.34
C GLY A 20 17.49 -1.72 -7.87
N ASP A 21 16.89 -2.91 -8.01
CA ASP A 21 15.99 -3.57 -7.04
C ASP A 21 14.75 -2.83 -6.50
N ILE A 22 14.11 -1.95 -7.27
CA ILE A 22 12.80 -1.41 -6.87
C ILE A 22 11.68 -2.43 -7.13
N ASP A 23 11.82 -3.32 -8.12
CA ASP A 23 10.74 -4.23 -8.52
C ASP A 23 10.59 -5.45 -7.60
N GLU A 24 11.67 -6.01 -7.06
CA GLU A 24 11.59 -7.22 -6.23
C GLU A 24 10.95 -6.97 -4.85
N LYS A 25 11.20 -5.79 -4.25
CA LYS A 25 10.62 -5.40 -2.95
C LYS A 25 9.12 -5.11 -2.99
N ASN A 26 8.56 -4.91 -4.19
CA ASN A 26 7.15 -4.56 -4.38
C ASN A 26 6.34 -5.70 -5.01
N ASN A 27 6.92 -6.89 -5.15
CA ASN A 27 6.19 -8.08 -5.60
C ASN A 27 5.38 -8.65 -4.42
N ARG A 28 4.09 -8.31 -4.36
CA ARG A 28 3.18 -8.68 -3.27
C ARG A 28 2.07 -9.58 -3.78
N GLU A 29 1.64 -10.51 -2.93
CA GLU A 29 0.47 -11.33 -3.20
C GLU A 29 -0.80 -10.48 -2.99
N VAL A 30 -1.69 -10.50 -3.98
CA VAL A 30 -2.96 -9.75 -3.99
C VAL A 30 -4.10 -10.74 -4.20
N SER A 31 -5.17 -10.59 -3.42
CA SER A 31 -6.43 -11.31 -3.58
C SER A 31 -7.55 -10.31 -3.85
N SER A 32 -8.28 -10.49 -4.95
CA SER A 32 -9.37 -9.58 -5.34
C SER A 32 -10.69 -9.93 -4.65
N ALA A 33 -11.49 -8.93 -4.29
CA ALA A 33 -12.81 -9.13 -3.71
C ALA A 33 -13.82 -9.77 -4.68
N SER A 34 -13.54 -9.77 -5.99
CA SER A 34 -14.44 -10.25 -7.04
C SER A 34 -14.40 -11.77 -7.30
N ASP A 35 -13.50 -12.54 -6.67
CA ASP A 35 -13.36 -13.98 -6.93
C ASP A 35 -14.32 -14.87 -6.10
N LYS A 36 -15.61 -14.51 -6.06
CA LYS A 36 -16.68 -15.40 -5.57
C LYS A 36 -17.84 -15.46 -6.55
N GLY A 37 -17.65 -16.30 -7.57
CA GLY A 37 -18.67 -17.10 -8.25
C GLY A 37 -19.41 -16.47 -9.43
N VAL A 38 -19.32 -17.09 -10.61
CA VAL A 38 -20.42 -17.82 -11.29
C VAL A 38 -19.81 -18.71 -12.40
N ASP A 39 -20.20 -19.98 -12.37
CA ASP A 39 -20.00 -21.01 -13.39
C ASP A 39 -21.09 -20.94 -14.48
N SER A 40 -20.73 -20.99 -15.78
CA SER A 40 -21.52 -21.61 -16.87
C SER A 40 -20.83 -21.55 -18.26
N VAL A 41 -20.28 -22.71 -18.65
CA VAL A 41 -20.22 -23.46 -19.95
C VAL A 41 -21.13 -22.90 -21.10
N SER A 42 -20.86 -22.90 -22.43
CA SER A 42 -20.02 -23.66 -23.41
C SER A 42 -19.97 -23.00 -24.82
N GLU A 43 -18.89 -23.28 -25.59
CA GLU A 43 -18.77 -23.67 -27.05
C GLU A 43 -19.34 -22.74 -28.16
N GLU A 44 -18.82 -22.58 -29.39
CA GLU A 44 -17.82 -23.26 -30.25
C GLU A 44 -17.56 -22.34 -31.49
N ASP A 45 -16.40 -22.45 -32.16
CA ASP A 45 -16.23 -22.72 -33.62
C ASP A 45 -14.92 -22.14 -34.24
N ALA A 46 -14.40 -22.88 -35.21
CA ALA A 46 -13.03 -22.93 -35.73
C ALA A 46 -12.80 -22.18 -37.06
N GLY A 47 -11.53 -21.94 -37.41
CA GLY A 47 -11.10 -21.62 -38.78
C GLY A 47 -9.70 -20.99 -38.95
N GLU A 48 -8.72 -21.84 -39.29
CA GLU A 48 -7.42 -21.67 -40.01
C GLU A 48 -7.31 -20.48 -41.01
N ASP A 49 -6.16 -19.93 -41.45
CA ASP A 49 -4.72 -19.95 -41.12
C ASP A 49 -4.03 -18.90 -42.06
N GLU A 50 -2.77 -18.55 -41.74
CA GLU A 50 -1.72 -17.96 -42.60
C GLU A 50 -1.58 -16.43 -42.85
N ASN A 51 -0.69 -15.85 -42.02
CA ASN A 51 0.60 -15.26 -42.42
C ASN A 51 0.62 -13.87 -43.11
N GLY A 52 0.81 -12.84 -42.28
CA GLY A 52 1.29 -11.51 -42.67
C GLY A 52 2.17 -10.96 -41.56
N VAL A 53 3.49 -11.01 -41.77
CA VAL A 53 4.52 -10.48 -40.87
C VAL A 53 4.40 -8.95 -40.84
N GLU A 54 3.89 -8.40 -39.75
CA GLU A 54 4.17 -7.03 -39.33
C GLU A 54 4.89 -7.09 -37.98
N GLU A 55 6.05 -6.45 -37.94
CA GLU A 55 6.93 -6.31 -36.78
C GLU A 55 6.17 -5.59 -35.66
N THR A 56 5.55 -6.35 -34.77
CA THR A 56 5.10 -5.87 -33.47
C THR A 56 6.32 -5.46 -32.66
N GLU A 57 6.46 -4.14 -32.45
CA GLU A 57 7.27 -3.56 -31.39
C GLU A 57 6.88 -4.24 -30.08
N GLN A 58 7.75 -5.12 -29.60
CA GLN A 58 7.71 -5.67 -28.25
C GLN A 58 7.99 -4.52 -27.28
N GLU A 59 6.95 -3.77 -26.93
CA GLU A 59 6.92 -3.07 -25.65
C GLU A 59 6.77 -4.16 -24.60
N GLU A 60 7.88 -4.51 -23.95
CA GLU A 60 7.87 -5.35 -22.76
C GLU A 60 6.92 -4.70 -21.74
N GLU A 61 5.70 -5.24 -21.62
CA GLU A 61 4.81 -4.96 -20.48
C GLU A 61 5.54 -5.39 -19.22
N LYS A 62 6.32 -4.48 -18.65
CA LYS A 62 6.78 -4.56 -17.28
C LYS A 62 5.52 -4.68 -16.42
N VAL A 63 5.23 -5.89 -15.93
CA VAL A 63 4.09 -6.17 -15.04
C VAL A 63 4.12 -5.11 -13.94
N LYS A 64 3.18 -4.15 -14.00
CA LYS A 64 3.17 -3.04 -13.05
C LYS A 64 2.86 -3.62 -11.67
N SER A 65 3.78 -3.45 -10.73
CA SER A 65 3.56 -3.85 -9.34
C SER A 65 2.32 -3.16 -8.78
N VAL A 66 1.43 -3.96 -8.19
CA VAL A 66 0.16 -3.51 -7.59
C VAL A 66 0.43 -2.98 -6.18
N GLY A 67 -0.40 -2.03 -5.72
CA GLY A 67 -0.22 -1.39 -4.42
C GLY A 67 0.90 -0.35 -4.41
N THR A 68 1.35 0.10 -5.59
CA THR A 68 2.25 1.24 -5.72
C THR A 68 1.45 2.54 -5.85
N ARG A 69 2.06 3.70 -5.62
CA ARG A 69 1.34 4.98 -5.76
C ARG A 69 0.75 5.19 -7.16
N SER A 70 1.46 4.76 -8.20
CA SER A 70 1.03 4.87 -9.60
C SER A 70 0.10 3.75 -10.06
N ASN A 71 -0.05 2.69 -9.27
CA ASN A 71 -0.95 1.56 -9.50
C ASN A 71 -1.48 1.07 -8.14
N PRO A 72 -2.31 1.90 -7.47
CA PRO A 72 -2.77 1.60 -6.12
C PRO A 72 -3.67 0.36 -6.12
N LEU A 73 -3.69 -0.34 -5.00
CA LEU A 73 -4.59 -1.46 -4.81
C LEU A 73 -6.05 -0.95 -4.84
N PRO A 74 -6.95 -1.60 -5.60
CA PRO A 74 -8.36 -1.28 -5.55
C PRO A 74 -8.94 -1.41 -4.14
N PHE A 75 -9.93 -0.57 -3.83
CA PHE A 75 -10.67 -0.65 -2.57
C PHE A 75 -11.33 -2.03 -2.40
N GLY A 76 -11.26 -2.60 -1.20
CA GLY A 76 -11.82 -3.91 -0.88
C GLY A 76 -10.92 -5.10 -1.21
N ASP A 77 -9.88 -4.93 -2.03
CA ASP A 77 -8.90 -5.99 -2.30
C ASP A 77 -7.93 -6.15 -1.12
N THR A 78 -7.40 -7.37 -0.98
CA THR A 78 -6.45 -7.74 0.07
C THR A 78 -5.05 -7.83 -0.51
N ILE A 79 -4.06 -7.31 0.22
CA ILE A 79 -2.64 -7.44 -0.12
C ILE A 79 -1.84 -7.98 1.06
N THR A 80 -0.88 -8.84 0.78
CA THR A 80 0.07 -9.32 1.79
C THR A 80 1.29 -8.40 1.84
N VAL A 81 1.61 -7.91 3.03
CA VAL A 81 2.73 -7.02 3.32
C VAL A 81 3.67 -7.72 4.29
N LYS A 82 4.98 -7.62 4.06
CA LYS A 82 5.99 -8.15 4.97
C LYS A 82 6.17 -7.18 6.13
N GLU A 83 6.21 -7.68 7.35
CA GLU A 83 6.48 -6.90 8.56
C GLU A 83 7.63 -7.51 9.35
N ASN A 84 8.12 -6.76 10.32
CA ASN A 84 9.03 -7.21 11.35
C ASN A 84 8.46 -6.85 12.72
N ILE A 85 8.25 -7.86 13.56
CA ILE A 85 7.97 -7.69 14.97
C ILE A 85 9.29 -7.55 15.73
N TYR A 86 9.33 -6.68 16.73
CA TYR A 86 10.52 -6.46 17.55
C TYR A 86 10.21 -6.75 19.02
N ASP A 87 11.02 -7.59 19.67
CA ASP A 87 10.94 -7.80 21.11
C ASP A 87 11.61 -6.65 21.89
N ASP A 88 11.54 -6.70 23.22
CA ASP A 88 12.19 -5.74 24.12
C ASP A 88 13.72 -5.67 23.97
N SER A 89 14.33 -6.69 23.35
CA SER A 89 15.77 -6.77 23.06
C SER A 89 16.11 -6.33 21.63
N PHE A 90 15.14 -5.84 20.87
CA PHE A 90 15.24 -5.46 19.45
C PHE A 90 15.61 -6.61 18.51
N ASN A 91 15.32 -7.86 18.89
CA ASN A 91 15.36 -8.97 17.94
C ASN A 91 14.21 -8.81 16.96
N SER A 92 14.49 -8.99 15.67
CA SER A 92 13.52 -8.81 14.59
C SER A 92 12.97 -10.17 14.16
N TYR A 93 11.65 -10.25 14.03
CA TYR A 93 10.93 -11.44 13.61
C TYR A 93 10.13 -11.14 12.33
N PRO A 94 10.61 -11.59 11.16
CA PRO A 94 9.87 -11.52 9.91
C PRO A 94 8.45 -12.07 10.07
N SER A 95 7.49 -11.35 9.48
CA SER A 95 6.07 -11.62 9.62
C SER A 95 5.31 -11.23 8.36
N SER A 96 4.10 -11.75 8.18
CA SER A 96 3.26 -11.49 7.00
C SER A 96 1.88 -10.97 7.43
N LEU A 97 1.54 -9.73 7.05
CA LEU A 97 0.26 -9.08 7.34
C LEU A 97 -0.60 -9.03 6.06
N GLU A 98 -1.79 -9.61 6.11
CA GLU A 98 -2.84 -9.36 5.12
C GLU A 98 -3.62 -8.10 5.49
N LEU A 99 -3.70 -7.14 4.57
CA LEU A 99 -4.27 -5.82 4.79
C LEU A 99 -5.41 -5.53 3.81
N THR A 100 -6.51 -4.94 4.28
CA THR A 100 -7.69 -4.60 3.47
C THR A 100 -8.41 -3.36 3.99
N LEU A 101 -8.86 -2.49 3.08
CA LEU A 101 -9.81 -1.41 3.40
C LEU A 101 -11.24 -1.91 3.18
N LEU A 102 -12.11 -1.74 4.18
CA LEU A 102 -13.44 -2.34 4.22
C LEU A 102 -14.58 -1.35 3.98
N GLU A 103 -14.46 -0.13 4.51
CA GLU A 103 -15.50 0.89 4.46
C GLU A 103 -14.87 2.29 4.43
N VAL A 104 -15.54 3.23 3.76
CA VAL A 104 -15.20 4.66 3.74
C VAL A 104 -16.48 5.45 4.05
N ILE A 105 -16.38 6.33 5.03
CA ILE A 105 -17.44 7.29 5.41
C ILE A 105 -16.83 8.68 5.32
N ARG A 106 -17.51 9.63 4.67
CA ARG A 106 -17.01 10.98 4.42
C ARG A 106 -18.00 12.06 4.84
N GLY A 107 -17.54 13.31 4.86
CA GLY A 107 -18.41 14.49 4.96
C GLY A 107 -19.21 14.55 6.26
N ASP A 108 -20.46 14.98 6.13
CA ASP A 108 -21.39 15.15 7.24
C ASP A 108 -21.66 13.84 8.01
N ASP A 109 -21.64 12.70 7.31
CA ASP A 109 -21.85 11.39 7.93
C ASP A 109 -20.66 11.02 8.84
N ALA A 110 -19.43 11.25 8.37
CA ALA A 110 -18.22 11.05 9.18
C ALA A 110 -18.20 12.03 10.35
N TRP A 111 -18.48 13.31 10.11
CA TRP A 111 -18.53 14.33 11.17
C TRP A 111 -19.56 13.97 12.24
N SER A 112 -20.75 13.51 11.86
CA SER A 112 -21.80 13.10 12.80
C SER A 112 -21.35 11.95 13.71
N ILE A 113 -20.53 11.03 13.21
CA ILE A 113 -19.94 9.93 14.00
C ILE A 113 -18.90 10.47 15.00
N ILE A 114 -18.01 11.34 14.51
CA ILE A 114 -16.89 11.92 15.28
C ILE A 114 -17.40 12.84 16.39
N GLU A 115 -18.34 13.74 16.08
CA GLU A 115 -18.94 14.66 17.06
C GLU A 115 -19.71 13.90 18.15
N LYS A 116 -20.37 12.80 17.77
CA LYS A 116 -21.10 11.95 18.71
C LYS A 116 -20.17 11.21 19.68
N GLU A 117 -19.01 10.74 19.21
CA GLU A 117 -18.03 10.07 20.08
C GLU A 117 -17.45 11.06 21.09
N ASN A 118 -17.07 12.25 20.64
CA ASN A 118 -16.58 13.29 21.51
C ASN A 118 -17.03 14.68 21.01
N PRO A 119 -17.97 15.36 21.72
CA PRO A 119 -18.44 16.69 21.32
C PRO A 119 -17.40 17.80 21.51
N TYR A 120 -16.21 17.49 22.05
CA TYR A 120 -15.06 18.40 22.09
C TYR A 120 -14.16 18.29 20.85
N ASN A 121 -14.42 17.35 19.93
CA ASN A 121 -13.75 17.33 18.64
C ASN A 121 -14.07 18.61 17.87
N GLU A 122 -13.09 19.10 17.11
CA GLU A 122 -13.27 20.27 16.25
C GLU A 122 -13.86 19.85 14.90
N SER A 123 -14.76 20.67 14.36
CA SER A 123 -15.26 20.49 12.99
C SER A 123 -14.10 20.57 12.00
N ALA A 124 -14.28 19.99 10.81
CA ALA A 124 -13.27 20.09 9.77
C ALA A 124 -12.97 21.55 9.41
N GLU A 125 -11.73 21.81 9.00
CA GLU A 125 -11.30 23.14 8.54
C GLU A 125 -12.07 23.57 7.28
N GLU A 126 -12.09 24.88 7.02
CA GLU A 126 -12.74 25.39 5.82
C GLU A 126 -12.12 24.79 4.54
N GLY A 127 -12.96 24.17 3.71
CA GLY A 127 -12.52 23.48 2.49
C GLY A 127 -12.16 22.00 2.67
N TYR A 128 -12.28 21.48 3.90
CA TYR A 128 -12.01 20.09 4.24
C TYR A 128 -13.25 19.40 4.79
N GLU A 129 -13.21 18.07 4.78
CA GLU A 129 -14.18 17.18 5.40
C GLU A 129 -13.45 16.04 6.12
N TYR A 130 -14.10 15.44 7.12
CA TYR A 130 -13.57 14.22 7.72
C TYR A 130 -13.82 13.02 6.81
N ALA A 131 -12.83 12.13 6.74
CA ALA A 131 -12.96 10.79 6.21
C ALA A 131 -12.60 9.76 7.29
N LEU A 132 -13.46 8.76 7.48
CA LEU A 132 -13.24 7.58 8.29
C LEU A 132 -13.06 6.38 7.35
N VAL A 133 -11.95 5.66 7.46
CA VAL A 133 -11.68 4.46 6.66
C VAL A 133 -11.53 3.27 7.59
N LYS A 134 -12.38 2.26 7.42
CA LYS A 134 -12.28 1.03 8.20
C LYS A 134 -11.24 0.12 7.58
N VAL A 135 -10.29 -0.33 8.39
CA VAL A 135 -9.18 -1.18 7.99
C VAL A 135 -9.26 -2.52 8.70
N LYS A 136 -8.83 -3.58 8.02
CA LYS A 136 -8.62 -4.92 8.58
C LYS A 136 -7.19 -5.38 8.36
N GLY A 137 -6.57 -5.86 9.43
CA GLY A 137 -5.30 -6.58 9.40
C GLY A 137 -5.48 -8.02 9.89
N PHE A 138 -4.88 -8.97 9.19
CA PHE A 138 -4.73 -10.36 9.64
C PHE A 138 -3.25 -10.74 9.60
N LEU A 139 -2.66 -10.97 10.78
CA LEU A 139 -1.27 -11.41 10.87
C LEU A 139 -1.24 -12.90 10.56
N LYS A 140 -0.91 -13.24 9.32
CA LYS A 140 -1.00 -14.60 8.79
C LYS A 140 0.02 -15.54 9.44
N ASP A 141 1.25 -15.08 9.54
CA ASP A 141 2.39 -15.80 10.09
C ASP A 141 3.44 -14.83 10.67
N SER A 142 4.21 -15.33 11.63
CA SER A 142 5.37 -14.67 12.22
C SER A 142 6.39 -15.71 12.69
N GLU A 143 7.67 -15.34 12.72
CA GLU A 143 8.74 -16.16 13.31
C GLU A 143 8.72 -16.21 14.86
N THR A 144 7.82 -15.46 15.50
CA THR A 144 7.56 -15.50 16.95
C THR A 144 6.07 -15.74 17.23
N ASP A 145 5.80 -16.54 18.26
CA ASP A 145 4.46 -16.72 18.82
C ASP A 145 4.23 -15.87 20.09
N ASP A 146 5.32 -15.33 20.66
CA ASP A 146 5.34 -14.69 21.99
C ASP A 146 5.28 -13.16 21.93
N ASP A 147 5.58 -12.56 20.77
CA ASP A 147 5.55 -11.12 20.55
C ASP A 147 4.47 -10.74 19.51
N SER A 148 3.94 -9.52 19.62
CA SER A 148 2.85 -9.02 18.77
C SER A 148 3.30 -7.93 17.81
N LEU A 149 2.61 -7.84 16.67
CA LEU A 149 2.63 -6.67 15.81
C LEU A 149 1.66 -5.62 16.36
N PHE A 150 2.18 -4.43 16.65
CA PHE A 150 1.35 -3.28 16.97
C PHE A 150 0.77 -2.67 15.68
N PHE A 151 -0.48 -3.02 15.37
CA PHE A 151 -1.20 -2.59 14.18
C PHE A 151 -2.03 -1.34 14.49
N SER A 152 -1.52 -0.18 14.08
CA SER A 152 -1.95 1.13 14.57
C SER A 152 -2.40 2.07 13.45
N SER A 153 -3.28 3.01 13.78
CA SER A 153 -3.68 4.11 12.89
C SER A 153 -2.47 4.94 12.41
N PHE A 154 -1.42 5.03 13.21
CA PHE A 154 -0.18 5.74 12.87
C PHE A 154 0.64 5.09 11.76
N ASN A 155 0.34 3.84 11.38
CA ASN A 155 0.95 3.21 10.21
C ASN A 155 0.34 3.69 8.88
N PHE A 156 -0.67 4.56 8.92
CA PHE A 156 -1.40 4.99 7.74
C PHE A 156 -1.27 6.49 7.48
N ASN A 157 -1.26 6.86 6.20
CA ASN A 157 -1.37 8.24 5.76
C ASN A 157 -2.49 8.40 4.73
N PHE A 158 -3.06 9.60 4.67
CA PHE A 158 -3.99 10.01 3.62
C PHE A 158 -3.21 10.86 2.62
N VAL A 159 -3.35 10.57 1.33
CA VAL A 159 -2.59 11.20 0.25
C VAL A 159 -3.55 11.71 -0.80
N SER A 160 -3.52 13.00 -1.12
CA SER A 160 -4.41 13.61 -2.12
C SER A 160 -4.22 13.00 -3.51
N ASP A 161 -5.15 13.26 -4.44
CA ASP A 161 -4.98 12.77 -5.80
C ASP A 161 -3.69 13.32 -6.46
N GLU A 162 -3.35 14.57 -6.16
CA GLU A 162 -2.11 15.22 -6.63
C GLU A 162 -0.84 14.65 -5.98
N GLY A 163 -0.97 13.87 -4.91
CA GLY A 163 0.13 13.22 -4.22
C GLY A 163 0.67 13.96 -3.01
N GLU A 164 -0.08 14.93 -2.47
CA GLU A 164 0.25 15.60 -1.21
C GLU A 164 -0.19 14.74 -0.02
N VAL A 165 0.65 14.55 0.99
CA VAL A 165 0.23 13.89 2.24
C VAL A 165 -0.58 14.89 3.06
N TYR A 166 -1.80 14.50 3.43
CA TYR A 166 -2.65 15.31 4.31
C TYR A 166 -2.01 15.42 5.71
N GLU A 167 -2.04 16.62 6.28
CA GLU A 167 -1.55 16.84 7.63
C GLU A 167 -2.34 16.00 8.64
N LEU A 168 -1.65 15.50 9.67
CA LEU A 168 -2.28 14.69 10.69
C LEU A 168 -3.16 15.56 11.59
N ASN A 169 -4.43 15.22 11.66
CA ASN A 169 -5.41 15.89 12.51
C ASN A 169 -5.68 15.07 13.79
N SER A 170 -6.07 15.75 14.86
CA SER A 170 -6.38 15.12 16.15
C SER A 170 -7.88 15.15 16.42
N ALA A 171 -8.51 13.98 16.43
CA ALA A 171 -9.89 13.77 16.85
C ALA A 171 -10.02 12.46 17.62
N VAL A 172 -10.97 12.40 18.55
CA VAL A 172 -11.33 11.13 19.21
C VAL A 172 -12.44 10.48 18.39
N ILE A 173 -12.16 9.29 17.84
CA ILE A 173 -13.11 8.57 16.98
C ILE A 173 -13.51 7.24 17.60
N PRO A 174 -14.70 6.70 17.29
CA PRO A 174 -15.10 5.41 17.81
C PRO A 174 -14.30 4.30 17.14
N ASN A 175 -13.83 3.33 17.93
CA ASN A 175 -13.10 2.16 17.44
C ASN A 175 -11.92 2.54 16.53
N GLU A 176 -11.12 3.53 16.95
CA GLU A 176 -9.85 3.85 16.31
C GLU A 176 -8.97 2.58 16.21
N LEU A 177 -8.23 2.47 15.11
CA LEU A 177 -7.32 1.35 14.88
C LEU A 177 -6.14 1.41 15.85
N ASP A 178 -6.19 0.53 16.83
CA ASP A 178 -5.13 0.30 17.79
C ASP A 178 -5.26 -1.16 18.29
N LYS A 179 -4.40 -2.06 17.78
CA LYS A 179 -4.49 -3.51 17.99
C LYS A 179 -3.11 -4.16 18.15
N GLU A 180 -3.00 -5.07 19.09
CA GLU A 180 -1.89 -6.02 19.21
C GLU A 180 -2.27 -7.33 18.50
N LEU A 181 -1.50 -7.71 17.47
CA LEU A 181 -1.74 -8.91 16.69
C LEU A 181 -0.62 -9.94 16.95
N PHE A 182 -0.96 -11.05 17.59
CA PHE A 182 -0.12 -12.25 17.59
C PHE A 182 -0.32 -13.04 16.29
N SER A 183 0.58 -13.96 15.99
CA SER A 183 0.45 -14.86 14.83
C SER A 183 -0.94 -15.52 14.78
N GLY A 184 -1.62 -15.41 13.63
CA GLY A 184 -3.01 -15.83 13.43
C GLY A 184 -4.08 -14.84 13.95
N GLY A 185 -3.68 -13.69 14.49
CA GLY A 185 -4.56 -12.65 15.03
C GLY A 185 -5.19 -11.77 13.95
N THR A 186 -6.39 -11.26 14.22
CA THR A 186 -7.10 -10.30 13.36
C THR A 186 -7.45 -9.04 14.14
N GLY A 187 -7.26 -7.88 13.53
CA GLY A 187 -7.66 -6.58 14.05
C GLY A 187 -8.45 -5.78 13.03
N GLU A 188 -9.49 -5.08 13.50
CA GLU A 188 -10.23 -4.11 12.71
C GLU A 188 -10.41 -2.82 13.49
N GLY A 189 -10.38 -1.68 12.79
CA GLY A 189 -10.52 -0.35 13.37
C GLY A 189 -10.64 0.72 12.30
N TYR A 190 -10.95 1.94 12.72
CA TYR A 190 -10.99 3.09 11.84
C TYR A 190 -9.67 3.86 11.89
N ILE A 191 -9.21 4.31 10.74
CA ILE A 191 -8.29 5.43 10.61
C ILE A 191 -9.07 6.66 10.14
N TYR A 192 -8.56 7.85 10.42
CA TYR A 192 -9.22 9.09 10.02
C TYR A 192 -8.22 10.16 9.61
N ASN A 193 -8.70 11.08 8.78
CA ASN A 193 -8.07 12.39 8.61
C ASN A 193 -9.09 13.40 8.05
N GLN A 194 -8.70 14.67 7.98
CA GLN A 194 -9.39 15.67 7.16
C GLN A 194 -8.81 15.66 5.75
N VAL A 195 -9.66 15.57 4.74
CA VAL A 195 -9.30 15.60 3.31
C VAL A 195 -10.01 16.76 2.64
N LYS A 196 -9.48 17.27 1.51
CA LYS A 196 -10.19 18.31 0.75
C LYS A 196 -11.55 17.77 0.30
N ILE A 197 -12.57 18.63 0.36
CA ILE A 197 -13.91 18.28 -0.13
C ILE A 197 -13.81 17.83 -1.60
N ASP A 198 -14.50 16.73 -1.92
CA ASP A 198 -14.55 16.10 -3.25
C ASP A 198 -13.19 15.56 -3.79
N ASP A 199 -12.14 15.45 -2.96
CA ASP A 199 -10.87 14.86 -3.40
C ASP A 199 -10.92 13.32 -3.42
N ASP A 200 -10.40 12.73 -4.50
CA ASP A 200 -10.15 11.29 -4.62
C ASP A 200 -8.78 10.97 -3.99
N PHE A 201 -8.77 10.56 -2.73
CA PHE A 201 -7.52 10.32 -2.00
C PHE A 201 -7.06 8.86 -2.05
N LYS A 202 -5.82 8.64 -1.63
CA LYS A 202 -5.22 7.31 -1.44
C LYS A 202 -4.90 7.15 0.03
N VAL A 203 -5.01 5.94 0.53
CA VAL A 203 -4.49 5.57 1.85
C VAL A 203 -3.18 4.84 1.62
N SER A 204 -2.10 5.30 2.24
CA SER A 204 -0.85 4.54 2.29
C SER A 204 -0.72 3.80 3.61
N TYR A 205 -0.08 2.63 3.57
CA TYR A 205 0.36 1.88 4.74
C TYR A 205 1.88 1.78 4.73
N ASP A 206 2.50 2.30 5.78
CA ASP A 206 3.94 2.29 5.99
C ASP A 206 4.32 1.05 6.80
N SER A 207 4.89 0.09 6.07
CA SER A 207 5.41 -1.13 6.65
C SER A 207 6.81 -0.94 7.22
N SER A 208 7.18 -1.77 8.20
CA SER A 208 8.56 -1.86 8.65
C SER A 208 9.53 -2.39 7.57
N GLU A 209 9.02 -3.02 6.50
CA GLU A 209 9.81 -3.49 5.36
C GLU A 209 9.27 -3.00 4.01
N GLY A 210 10.16 -2.53 3.14
CA GLY A 210 9.83 -2.19 1.75
C GLY A 210 9.31 -0.77 1.55
N SER A 211 8.65 -0.52 0.42
CA SER A 211 8.00 0.76 0.11
C SER A 211 6.56 0.78 0.63
N PRO A 212 5.95 1.95 0.87
CA PRO A 212 4.56 2.01 1.29
C PRO A 212 3.62 1.33 0.29
N VAL A 213 2.55 0.73 0.82
CA VAL A 213 1.44 0.19 0.02
C VAL A 213 0.39 1.26 -0.13
N PHE A 214 -0.13 1.47 -1.34
CA PHE A 214 -1.20 2.44 -1.60
C PHE A 214 -2.50 1.73 -1.95
N PHE A 215 -3.60 2.21 -1.37
CA PHE A 215 -4.96 1.81 -1.68
C PHE A 215 -5.68 3.01 -2.31
N LEU A 216 -6.47 2.76 -3.34
CA LEU A 216 -7.34 3.75 -3.93
C LEU A 216 -8.60 3.90 -3.06
N VAL A 217 -8.92 5.13 -2.68
CA VAL A 217 -10.18 5.49 -2.04
C VAL A 217 -10.89 6.52 -2.93
N LYS A 218 -12.21 6.40 -3.04
CA LYS A 218 -13.07 7.34 -3.76
C LYS A 218 -14.17 7.77 -2.82
#